data_AF-A0A511ZLH0-F1
#
_entry.id   AF-A0A511ZLH0-F1
#
_cell.length_a   1.000
_cell.length_b   1.000
_cell.length_c   1.000
_cell.angle_alpha   90.00
_cell.angle_beta   90.00
_cell.angle_gamma   90.00
#
_symmetry.space_group_name_H-M   'P 1'
#
loop_
_entity.id
_entity.type
_entity.pdbx_description
1 polymer ?
#
loop_
_entity_poly.entity_id
_entity_poly.type
_entity_poly.pdbx_seq_one_letter_code
_entity_poly.pdbx_strand_id
1 'polypeptide(L)' 'MSESSKKATMPDKLVEVMVDSVFRKNGIKPEEVKNNLSEKQREMLKEMVTDLKQQVEEFQQKRNESKTEE' A
#
# COMPACT_ATOMS: atom_id res chain seq x y z
N MET A 1 31.86 4.56 -3.23
CA MET A 1 30.95 4.59 -2.07
C MET A 1 29.79 5.48 -2.48
N SER A 2 28.75 4.92 -3.11
CA SER A 2 27.72 5.70 -3.78
C SER A 2 26.52 5.91 -2.86
N GLU A 3 26.27 7.19 -2.55
CA GLU A 3 25.06 7.80 -2.01
C GLU A 3 23.88 6.84 -1.77
N SER A 4 23.66 6.51 -0.49
CA SER A 4 22.46 5.83 -0.02
C SER A 4 21.23 6.61 -0.46
N SER A 5 20.42 6.02 -1.34
CA SER A 5 19.11 6.52 -1.73
C SER A 5 18.26 6.78 -0.48
N LYS A 6 18.10 8.04 -0.10
CA LYS A 6 17.12 8.48 0.90
C LYS A 6 15.74 8.11 0.36
N LYS A 7 15.19 6.97 0.77
CA LYS A 7 13.78 6.66 0.57
C LYS A 7 13.00 7.86 1.10
N ALA A 8 12.21 8.50 0.25
CA ALA A 8 11.32 9.58 0.67
C ALA A 8 10.34 8.99 1.69
N THR A 9 10.64 9.17 2.98
CA THR A 9 9.75 8.78 4.06
C THR A 9 8.55 9.71 3.96
N MET A 10 7.44 9.19 3.41
CA MET A 10 6.20 9.95 3.38
C MET A 10 5.80 10.28 4.82
N PRO A 11 5.38 11.53 5.11
CA PRO A 11 4.86 11.90 6.41
C PRO A 11 3.72 10.96 6.84
N ASP A 12 3.80 10.41 8.05
CA ASP A 12 2.80 9.45 8.56
C ASP A 12 1.36 9.99 8.48
N LYS A 13 1.18 11.30 8.68
CA LYS A 13 -0.12 11.97 8.54
C LYS A 13 -0.71 11.88 7.13
N LEU A 14 0.13 11.92 6.09
CA LEU A 14 -0.34 11.78 4.71
C LEU A 14 -0.78 10.35 4.43
N VAL A 15 -0.05 9.37 4.98
CA VAL A 15 -0.43 7.96 4.90
C VAL A 15 -1.78 7.74 5.58
N GLU A 16 -1.96 8.30 6.78
CA GLU A 16 -3.23 8.20 7.50
C GLU A 16 -4.41 8.81 6.72
N VAL A 17 -4.24 10.01 6.14
CA VAL A 17 -5.27 10.65 5.31
C VAL A 17 -5.60 9.81 4.07
N MET A 18 -4.61 9.20 3.42
CA MET A 18 -4.83 8.33 2.26
C MET A 18 -5.61 7.08 2.65
N VAL A 19 -5.23 6.42 3.74
CA VAL A 19 -5.91 5.22 4.25
C VAL A 19 -7.36 5.55 4.63
N ASP A 20 -7.59 6.64 5.35
CA ASP A 20 -8.93 7.07 5.73
C ASP A 20 -9.80 7.39 4.50
N SER A 21 -9.22 8.04 3.48
CA SER A 21 -9.90 8.33 2.22
C SER A 21 -10.28 7.06 1.46
N VAL A 22 -9.38 6.07 1.39
CA VAL A 22 -9.63 4.79 0.74
C VAL A 22 -10.74 4.03 1.46
N PHE A 23 -10.70 3.92 2.80
CA PHE A 23 -11.75 3.25 3.56
C PHE A 23 -13.10 3.94 3.38
N ARG A 24 -13.17 5.27 3.52
CA ARG A 24 -14.42 6.03 3.35
C ARG A 24 -15.02 5.86 1.95
N LYS A 25 -14.19 5.87 0.90
CA LYS A 25 -14.64 5.67 -0.50
C LYS A 25 -15.24 4.29 -0.74
N ASN A 26 -14.85 3.30 0.04
CA ASN A 26 -15.37 1.93 -0.04
C ASN A 26 -16.50 1.67 0.99
N GLY A 27 -17.07 2.72 1.59
CA GLY A 27 -18.16 2.59 2.57
C GLY A 27 -17.72 2.08 3.93
N ILE A 28 -16.42 2.02 4.19
CA ILE A 28 -15.84 1.55 5.46
C ILE A 28 -15.62 2.75 6.38
N LYS A 29 -16.16 2.71 7.59
CA LYS A 29 -15.92 3.73 8.61
C LYS A 29 -14.60 3.42 9.36
N PRO A 30 -13.57 4.28 9.25
CA PRO A 30 -12.26 4.00 9.85
C PRO A 30 -12.31 3.79 11.37
N GLU A 31 -13.21 4.50 12.06
CA GLU A 31 -13.42 4.41 13.51
C GLU A 31 -13.94 3.04 13.97
N GLU A 32 -14.77 2.41 13.14
CA GLU A 32 -15.30 1.06 13.42
C GLU A 32 -14.22 0.00 13.17
N VAL A 33 -13.29 0.25 12.25
CA VAL A 33 -12.21 -0.68 11.89
C VAL A 33 -11.05 -0.60 12.89
N LYS A 34 -10.61 0.60 13.29
CA LYS A 34 -9.48 0.79 14.22
C LYS A 34 -9.73 0.09 15.56
N ASN A 35 -10.98 0.05 16.03
CA ASN A 35 -11.36 -0.49 17.33
C ASN A 35 -11.95 -1.93 17.30
N ASN A 36 -12.40 -2.44 16.14
CA ASN A 36 -13.07 -3.75 16.06
C ASN A 36 -12.37 -4.79 15.17
N LEU A 37 -11.13 -4.54 14.72
CA LEU A 37 -10.37 -5.56 14.00
C LEU A 37 -9.78 -6.60 14.96
N SER A 38 -10.28 -7.83 14.88
CA SER A 38 -9.65 -8.99 15.50
C SER A 38 -8.26 -9.25 14.89
N GLU A 39 -7.37 -9.90 15.64
CA GLU A 39 -6.01 -10.26 15.16
C GLU A 39 -6.05 -11.01 13.82
N LYS A 40 -6.98 -11.96 13.66
CA LYS A 40 -7.17 -12.69 12.42
C LYS A 40 -7.53 -11.78 11.23
N GLN A 41 -8.38 -10.79 11.46
CA GLN A 41 -8.74 -9.82 10.41
C GLN A 41 -7.58 -8.89 10.07
N ARG A 42 -6.72 -8.54 11.04
CA ARG A 42 -5.50 -7.76 10.80
C ARG A 42 -4.50 -8.54 9.94
N GLU A 43 -4.28 -9.82 10.25
CA GLU A 43 -3.39 -10.66 9.44
C GLU A 43 -3.89 -10.81 8.00
N MET A 44 -5.19 -11.07 7.83
CA MET A 44 -5.79 -11.20 6.49
C MET A 44 -5.67 -9.90 5.69
N LEU A 45 -5.86 -8.73 6.32
CA LEU A 45 -5.67 -7.43 5.66
C LEU A 45 -4.21 -7.21 5.25
N LYS A 46 -3.27 -7.61 6.12
CA LYS A 46 -1.82 -7.51 5.85
C LYS A 46 -1.40 -8.38 4.67
N GLU A 47 -1.92 -9.60 4.59
CA GLU A 47 -1.68 -10.53 3.48
C GLU A 47 -2.20 -9.93 2.16
N MET A 48 -3.47 -9.51 2.13
CA MET A 48 -4.07 -8.91 0.92
C MET A 48 -3.33 -7.66 0.42
N VAL A 49 -2.86 -6.79 1.32
CA VAL A 49 -2.07 -5.60 0.93
C VAL A 49 -0.68 -5.99 0.43
N THR A 50 -0.08 -7.06 0.98
CA THR A 50 1.21 -7.58 0.53
C THR A 50 1.11 -8.13 -0.88
N ASP A 51 0.06 -8.92 -1.15
CA ASP A 51 -0.20 -9.47 -2.48
C ASP A 51 -0.49 -8.37 -3.50
N LEU A 52 -1.28 -7.36 -3.13
CA LEU A 52 -1.56 -6.21 -3.99
C LEU A 52 -0.28 -5.44 -4.33
N LYS A 53 0.61 -5.24 -3.35
CA LYS A 53 1.90 -4.60 -3.56
C LYS A 53 2.74 -5.40 -4.57
N GLN A 54 2.81 -6.71 -4.41
CA GLN A 54 3.54 -7.58 -5.35
C GLN A 54 2.96 -7.48 -6.76
N GLN A 55 1.63 -7.55 -6.92
CA GLN A 55 0.98 -7.41 -8.22
C GLN A 55 1.28 -6.06 -8.89
N VAL A 56 1.36 -4.96 -8.12
CA VAL A 56 1.72 -3.64 -8.63
C VAL A 56 3.20 -3.58 -9.05
N GLU A 57 4.11 -4.16 -8.27
CA GLU A 57 5.53 -4.24 -8.60
C GLU A 57 5.75 -5.06 -9.89
N GLU A 58 5.11 -6.22 -10.01
CA GLU A 58 5.12 -7.04 -11.23
C GLU A 58 4.55 -6.29 -12.45
N PHE A 59 3.45 -5.55 -12.27
CA PHE A 59 2.87 -4.73 -13.33
C PHE A 59 3.83 -3.64 -13.81
N GLN A 60 4.52 -2.96 -12.89
CA GLN A 60 5.53 -1.95 -13.24
C GLN A 60 6.74 -2.55 -13.94
N GLN A 61 7.22 -3.71 -13.49
CA GLN A 61 8.34 -4.41 -14.13
C GLN A 61 8.00 -4.80 -15.57
N LYS A 62 6.85 -5.44 -15.80
CA LYS A 62 6.37 -5.78 -17.16
C LYS A 62 6.26 -4.56 -18.07
N ARG A 63 5.85 -3.41 -17.53
CA ARG A 63 5.78 -2.15 -18.28
C ARG A 63 7.15 -1.58 -18.66
N ASN A 64 8.17 -1.82 -17.85
CA ASN A 64 9.53 -1.34 -18.11
C ASN A 64 10.29 -2.28 -19.06
N GLU A 65 10.04 -3.59 -18.99
CA GLU A 65 10.58 -4.58 -19.94
C GLU A 65 10.05 -4.34 -21.35
N SER A 66 8.75 -4.08 -21.51
CA SER A 66 8.13 -3.74 -22.80
C SER A 66 8.57 -2.39 -23.40
N LYS A 67 9.31 -1.56 -22.66
CA LYS A 67 9.89 -0.29 -23.14
C LYS A 67 11.35 -0.41 -23.60
N THR A 68 11.99 -1.56 -23.38
CA THR A 68 13.40 -1.78 -23.73
C THR A 68 13.56 -2.52 -25.06
N GLU A 69 12.45 -2.98 -25.66
CA GLU A 69 12.42 -3.67 -26.96
C GLU A 69 11.95 -2.80 -28.15
N GLU A 70 11.81 -1.48 -27.97
CA GLU A 70 11.53 -0.51 -29.06
C GLU A 70 12.77 0.35 -29.42
#